data_AF-A0A448X3Z9-F1
#
_entry.id   AF-A0A448X3Z9-F1
#
_cell.length_a   1.000
_cell.length_b   1.000
_cell.length_c   1.000
_cell.angle_alpha   90.00
_cell.angle_beta   90.00
_cell.angle_gamma   90.00
#
_symmetry.space_group_name_H-M   'P 1'
#
loop_
_entity.id
_entity.type
_entity.pdbx_description
1 polymer ?
#
loop_
_entity_poly.entity_id
_entity_poly.type
_entity_poly.pdbx_seq_one_letter_code
_entity_poly.pdbx_strand_id
1 'polypeptide(L)'
;MQENVRLKYCDLSWNGFTGIGAMELALAISENFSLKELRIRNNKIGSRPVGQPYMISDPIVSEAAFQITCGEAFGRGLVTNANQDGQLELIDLSGNPLKAGALLTLLTCIAKADSTKLKSLGLQATKYI
;
A
#
# COMPACT_ATOMS: atom_id res chain seq x y z
N MET A 1 -20.57 11.39 4.94
CA MET A 1 -19.85 10.10 5.01
C MET A 1 -19.60 9.79 6.47
N GLN A 2 -19.79 8.54 6.88
CA GLN A 2 -19.62 8.13 8.27
C GLN A 2 -18.14 7.75 8.44
N GLU A 3 -17.28 8.75 8.58
CA GLU A 3 -15.85 8.51 8.78
C GLU A 3 -15.63 7.94 10.18
N ASN A 4 -14.91 6.82 10.26
CA ASN A 4 -14.49 6.28 11.54
C ASN A 4 -13.45 7.23 12.15
N VAL A 5 -13.85 8.11 13.05
CA VAL A 5 -12.95 9.08 13.69
C VAL A 5 -12.09 8.47 14.82
N ARG A 6 -12.40 7.24 15.25
CA ARG A 6 -11.83 6.64 16.46
C ARG A 6 -10.67 5.68 16.21
N LEU A 7 -10.68 4.92 15.11
CA LEU A 7 -9.64 3.90 14.88
C LEU A 7 -8.29 4.57 14.60
N LYS A 8 -7.31 4.36 15.48
CA LYS A 8 -5.95 4.93 15.35
C LYS A 8 -4.91 3.91 14.93
N TYR A 9 -5.13 2.65 15.24
CA TYR A 9 -4.22 1.55 14.96
C TYR A 9 -4.98 0.42 14.27
N CYS A 10 -4.43 -0.09 13.17
CA CYS A 10 -4.97 -1.23 12.45
C CYS A 10 -3.84 -2.17 12.06
N ASP A 11 -3.95 -3.44 12.47
CA ASP A 11 -3.02 -4.49 12.09
C ASP A 11 -3.72 -5.51 11.19
N LEU A 12 -3.30 -5.53 9.93
CA LEU A 12 -3.74 -6.41 8.86
C LEU A 12 -2.62 -7.36 8.45
N SER A 13 -1.62 -7.57 9.29
CA SER A 13 -0.52 -8.48 8.99
C SER A 13 -1.01 -9.94 8.85
N TRP A 14 -0.39 -10.71 7.96
CA TRP A 14 -0.68 -12.14 7.75
C TRP A 14 -2.11 -12.49 7.29
N ASN A 15 -2.77 -11.60 6.54
CA ASN A 15 -4.13 -11.83 6.01
C ASN A 15 -4.17 -12.31 4.55
N GLY A 16 -3.01 -12.46 3.90
CA GLY A 16 -2.92 -12.93 2.52
C GLY A 16 -3.35 -11.92 1.44
N PHE A 17 -3.41 -10.62 1.75
CA PHE A 17 -3.72 -9.57 0.76
C PHE A 17 -2.78 -9.64 -0.44
N THR A 18 -3.33 -9.66 -1.66
CA THR A 18 -2.57 -9.69 -2.92
C THR A 18 -2.40 -8.29 -3.50
N GLY A 19 -1.80 -8.15 -4.68
CA GLY A 19 -1.68 -6.87 -5.36
C GLY A 19 -3.01 -6.18 -5.69
N ILE A 20 -4.13 -6.90 -5.81
CA ILE A 20 -5.46 -6.25 -5.90
C ILE A 20 -5.85 -5.67 -4.55
N GLY A 21 -5.68 -6.43 -3.46
CA GLY A 21 -5.90 -5.91 -2.11
C GLY A 21 -5.01 -4.70 -1.80
N ALA A 22 -3.82 -4.61 -2.39
CA ALA A 22 -2.97 -3.42 -2.31
C ALA A 22 -3.65 -2.16 -2.86
N MET A 23 -4.32 -2.27 -4.01
CA MET A 23 -5.03 -1.16 -4.65
C MET A 23 -6.21 -0.71 -3.80
N GLU A 24 -6.97 -1.66 -3.26
CA GLU A 24 -8.11 -1.36 -2.37
C GLU A 24 -7.64 -0.74 -1.04
N LEU A 25 -6.55 -1.26 -0.46
CA LEU A 25 -5.96 -0.69 0.74
C LEU A 25 -5.41 0.72 0.50
N ALA A 26 -4.80 0.97 -0.67
CA ALA A 26 -4.35 2.31 -1.05
C ALA A 26 -5.51 3.30 -1.15
N LEU A 27 -6.65 2.89 -1.72
CA LEU A 27 -7.86 3.68 -1.75
C LEU A 27 -8.39 3.93 -0.33
N ALA A 28 -8.45 2.89 0.51
CA ALA A 28 -8.88 3.03 1.91
C ALA A 28 -7.97 3.97 2.72
N ILE A 29 -6.66 3.97 2.47
CA ILE A 29 -5.72 4.93 3.06
C ILE A 29 -6.05 6.35 2.59
N SER A 30 -6.34 6.53 1.30
CA SER A 30 -6.65 7.85 0.73
C SER A 30 -7.93 8.46 1.30
N GLU A 31 -8.86 7.65 1.80
CA GLU A 31 -10.15 8.07 2.36
C GLU A 31 -10.18 8.03 3.91
N ASN A 32 -9.09 7.61 4.57
CA ASN A 32 -9.04 7.48 6.02
C ASN A 32 -8.17 8.54 6.68
N PHE A 33 -8.81 9.54 7.28
CA PHE A 33 -8.12 10.66 7.92
C PHE A 33 -7.95 10.51 9.44
N SER A 34 -8.27 9.35 10.02
CA SER A 34 -8.21 9.15 11.46
C SER A 34 -7.10 8.21 11.91
N LEU A 35 -6.71 7.26 11.04
CA LEU A 35 -5.73 6.23 11.31
C LEU A 35 -4.33 6.82 11.43
N LYS A 36 -3.58 6.36 12.43
CA LYS A 36 -2.19 6.77 12.69
C LYS A 36 -1.19 5.69 12.34
N GLU A 37 -1.55 4.43 12.56
CA GLU A 37 -0.68 3.29 12.32
C GLU A 37 -1.42 2.21 11.54
N LEU A 38 -0.79 1.80 10.44
CA LEU A 38 -1.26 0.70 9.61
C LEU A 38 -0.14 -0.32 9.42
N ARG A 39 -0.37 -1.56 9.87
CA ARG A 39 0.55 -2.67 9.63
C ARG A 39 -0.09 -3.65 8.67
N ILE A 40 0.60 -3.98 7.57
CA ILE A 40 0.14 -4.93 6.56
C ILE A 40 1.28 -5.95 6.32
N ARG A 41 1.99 -6.34 7.39
CA ARG A 41 3.18 -7.17 7.26
C ARG A 41 2.85 -8.58 6.76
N ASN A 42 3.80 -9.21 6.07
CA ASN A 42 3.71 -10.63 5.68
C ASN A 42 2.39 -10.96 4.95
N ASN A 43 1.99 -10.09 4.03
CA ASN A 43 0.95 -10.37 3.07
C ASN A 43 1.59 -10.74 1.72
N LYS A 44 0.79 -10.79 0.65
CA LYS A 44 1.23 -11.08 -0.72
C LYS A 44 1.12 -9.83 -1.59
N ILE A 45 1.33 -8.65 -1.00
CA ILE A 45 1.24 -7.36 -1.68
C ILE A 45 2.33 -7.32 -2.77
N GLY A 46 1.91 -7.15 -4.03
CA GLY A 46 2.79 -7.23 -5.20
C GLY A 46 2.73 -8.57 -5.95
N SER A 47 2.10 -9.60 -5.39
CA SER A 47 1.76 -10.82 -6.14
C SER A 47 0.40 -10.69 -6.81
N ARG A 48 0.26 -11.28 -7.99
CA ARG A 48 -1.05 -11.44 -8.61
C ARG A 48 -1.97 -12.32 -7.78
N PRO A 49 -3.30 -12.07 -7.79
CA PRO A 49 -4.26 -13.02 -7.24
C PRO A 49 -4.18 -14.34 -8.00
N VAL A 50 -4.18 -15.44 -7.26
CA VAL A 50 -4.27 -16.78 -7.84
C VAL A 50 -5.75 -17.14 -7.95
N GLY A 51 -6.21 -17.52 -9.15
CA GLY A 51 -7.55 -18.06 -9.35
C GLY A 51 -8.70 -17.05 -9.55
N GLN A 52 -8.41 -15.75 -9.63
CA GLN A 52 -9.40 -14.75 -10.08
C GLN A 52 -9.16 -14.43 -11.56
N PRO A 53 -10.19 -14.53 -12.44
CA PRO A 53 -10.07 -14.08 -13.82
C PRO A 53 -9.80 -12.57 -13.80
N TYR A 54 -8.61 -12.21 -14.24
CA TYR A 54 -8.04 -10.88 -14.14
C TYR A 54 -8.95 -9.85 -14.83
N MET A 55 -9.49 -8.88 -14.07
CA MET A 55 -10.21 -7.70 -14.62
C MET A 55 -9.23 -6.65 -15.17
N ILE A 56 -8.12 -7.09 -15.76
CA ILE A 56 -7.32 -6.22 -16.60
C ILE A 56 -7.45 -6.80 -17.99
N SER A 57 -8.05 -6.01 -18.87
CA SER A 57 -8.20 -6.29 -20.30
C SER A 57 -6.87 -6.55 -21.01
N ASP A 58 -5.72 -6.33 -20.36
CA ASP A 58 -4.39 -6.52 -20.90
C ASP A 58 -3.63 -7.69 -20.24
N PRO A 59 -3.66 -8.90 -20.84
CA PRO A 59 -2.86 -10.04 -20.42
C PRO A 59 -1.33 -9.84 -20.61
N ILE A 60 -0.89 -8.70 -21.12
CA ILE A 60 0.52 -8.40 -21.46
C ILE A 60 1.26 -7.64 -20.34
N VAL A 61 0.55 -7.08 -19.35
CA VAL A 61 1.22 -6.37 -18.25
C VAL A 61 2.11 -7.37 -17.53
N SER A 62 3.43 -7.18 -17.58
CA SER A 62 4.38 -8.08 -16.93
C SER A 62 4.20 -8.07 -15.41
N GLU A 63 4.68 -9.10 -14.71
CA GLU A 63 4.68 -9.11 -13.24
C GLU A 63 5.38 -7.87 -12.65
N ALA A 64 6.47 -7.44 -13.30
CA ALA A 64 7.18 -6.23 -12.91
C ALA A 64 6.31 -4.96 -13.03
N ALA A 65 5.57 -4.82 -14.13
CA ALA A 65 4.67 -3.69 -14.33
C ALA A 65 3.52 -3.70 -13.31
N PHE A 66 2.94 -4.88 -13.02
CA PHE A 66 1.91 -4.99 -11.98
C PHE A 66 2.42 -4.59 -10.59
N GLN A 67 3.65 -5.00 -10.25
CA GLN A 67 4.29 -4.58 -9.01
C GLN A 67 4.51 -3.07 -8.95
N ILE A 68 4.96 -2.45 -10.05
CA ILE A 68 5.09 -1.00 -10.16
C ILE A 68 3.74 -0.32 -9.88
N THR A 69 2.64 -0.83 -10.46
CA THR A 69 1.29 -0.30 -10.20
C THR A 69 0.90 -0.44 -8.72
N CYS A 70 1.23 -1.54 -8.05
CA CYS A 70 0.97 -1.70 -6.61
C CYS A 70 1.73 -0.66 -5.78
N GLY A 71 3.01 -0.43 -6.11
CA GLY A 71 3.84 0.60 -5.46
C GLY A 71 3.30 2.01 -5.69
N GLU A 72 2.88 2.30 -6.93
CA GLU A 72 2.25 3.57 -7.29
C GLU A 72 0.94 3.80 -6.54
N ALA A 73 0.08 2.77 -6.43
CA ALA A 73 -1.19 2.86 -5.73
C ALA A 73 -0.97 3.29 -4.27
N PHE A 74 -0.10 2.59 -3.53
CA PHE A 74 0.24 2.98 -2.17
C PHE A 74 0.84 4.39 -2.09
N GLY A 75 1.77 4.70 -2.99
CA GLY A 75 2.37 6.03 -3.06
C GLY A 75 1.32 7.13 -3.22
N ARG A 76 0.37 6.97 -4.15
CA ARG A 76 -0.75 7.90 -4.36
C ARG A 76 -1.67 7.97 -3.16
N GLY A 77 -2.05 6.82 -2.59
CA GLY A 77 -2.92 6.78 -1.42
C GLY A 77 -2.33 7.55 -0.23
N LEU A 78 -1.02 7.39 0.00
CA LEU A 78 -0.29 8.12 1.03
C LEU A 78 -0.21 9.62 0.74
N VAL A 79 0.06 10.03 -0.50
CA VAL A 79 0.08 11.45 -0.88
C VAL A 79 -1.30 12.08 -0.70
N THR A 80 -2.37 11.42 -1.17
CA THR A 80 -3.74 11.91 -1.00
C THR A 80 -4.11 12.03 0.47
N ASN A 81 -3.82 11.00 1.26
CA ASN A 81 -4.03 11.02 2.71
C ASN A 81 -3.35 12.24 3.34
N ALA A 82 -2.09 12.47 2.99
CA ALA A 82 -1.30 13.55 3.55
C ALA A 82 -1.81 14.94 3.13
N ASN A 83 -2.23 15.09 1.87
CA ASN A 83 -2.80 16.34 1.34
C ASN A 83 -4.18 16.66 1.92
N GLN A 84 -4.86 15.69 2.53
CA GLN A 84 -6.21 15.84 3.11
C GLN A 84 -6.19 15.74 4.65
N ASP A 85 -5.15 16.31 5.28
CA ASP A 85 -4.99 16.35 6.73
C ASP A 85 -4.98 14.98 7.43
N GLY A 86 -4.61 13.94 6.68
CA GLY A 86 -4.44 12.59 7.18
C GLY A 86 -3.52 12.52 8.40
N GLN A 87 -3.75 11.50 9.23
CA GLN A 87 -3.06 11.34 10.50
C GLN A 87 -2.05 10.20 10.47
N LEU A 88 -1.79 9.60 9.31
CA LEU A 88 -0.96 8.41 9.21
C LEU A 88 0.51 8.75 9.51
N GLU A 89 1.03 8.14 10.56
CA GLU A 89 2.39 8.32 11.07
C GLU A 89 3.27 7.09 10.79
N LEU A 90 2.67 5.91 10.64
CA LEU A 90 3.39 4.67 10.35
C LEU A 90 2.62 3.82 9.37
N ILE A 91 3.32 3.37 8.33
CA ILE A 91 2.89 2.26 7.49
C ILE A 91 3.97 1.19 7.44
N ASP A 92 3.58 -0.07 7.64
CA ASP A 92 4.50 -1.18 7.59
C ASP A 92 4.08 -2.22 6.55
N LEU A 93 4.85 -2.28 5.46
CA LEU A 93 4.69 -3.21 4.34
C LEU A 93 5.74 -4.33 4.40
N SER A 94 6.45 -4.50 5.51
CA SER A 94 7.51 -5.50 5.66
C SER A 94 7.01 -6.92 5.44
N GLY A 95 7.81 -7.75 4.80
CA GLY A 95 7.45 -9.14 4.51
C GLY A 95 6.51 -9.32 3.31
N ASN A 96 6.28 -8.26 2.54
CA ASN A 96 5.54 -8.36 1.27
C ASN A 96 6.49 -8.51 0.07
N PRO A 97 6.06 -9.22 -1.00
CA PRO A 97 6.85 -9.44 -2.21
C PRO A 97 6.93 -8.20 -3.14
N LEU A 98 7.11 -7.01 -2.58
CA LEU A 98 7.35 -5.76 -3.31
C LEU A 98 8.81 -5.69 -3.77
N LYS A 99 9.04 -5.72 -5.08
CA LYS A 99 10.37 -5.60 -5.69
C LYS A 99 10.80 -4.14 -5.87
N ALA A 100 12.08 -3.96 -6.21
CA ALA A 100 12.72 -2.66 -6.35
C ALA A 100 11.92 -1.64 -7.20
N GLY A 101 11.33 -2.06 -8.32
CA GLY A 101 10.52 -1.16 -9.16
C GLY A 101 9.28 -0.61 -8.44
N ALA A 102 8.57 -1.44 -7.69
CA ALA A 102 7.43 -1.01 -6.88
C ALA A 102 7.86 -0.06 -5.77
N LEU A 103 8.94 -0.39 -5.06
CA LEU A 103 9.48 0.43 -3.99
C LEU A 103 9.94 1.80 -4.51
N LEU A 104 10.62 1.83 -5.66
CA LEU A 104 11.05 3.06 -6.31
C LEU A 104 9.87 3.98 -6.61
N THR A 105 8.80 3.44 -7.22
CA THR A 105 7.62 4.24 -7.54
C THR A 105 6.90 4.72 -6.29
N LEU A 106 6.74 3.86 -5.28
CA LEU A 106 6.16 4.23 -3.98
C LEU A 106 6.92 5.39 -3.33
N LEU A 107 8.25 5.29 -3.25
CA LEU A 107 9.09 6.32 -2.66
C LEU A 107 9.08 7.62 -3.48
N THR A 108 9.08 7.51 -4.81
CA THR A 108 9.00 8.66 -5.71
C THR A 108 7.65 9.39 -5.56
N CYS A 109 6.56 8.67 -5.36
CA CYS A 109 5.25 9.27 -5.08
C CYS A 109 5.26 10.01 -3.74
N ILE A 110 5.71 9.37 -2.66
CA ILE A 110 5.75 9.99 -1.33
C ILE A 110 6.65 11.24 -1.32
N ALA A 111 7.76 11.23 -2.08
CA ALA A 111 8.63 12.38 -2.23
C ALA A 111 7.96 13.62 -2.87
N LYS A 112 6.81 13.44 -3.54
CA LYS A 112 5.99 14.52 -4.10
C LYS A 112 4.92 15.04 -3.13
N ALA A 113 4.78 14.45 -1.94
CA ALA A 113 3.86 14.97 -0.94
C ALA A 113 4.39 16.30 -0.39
N ASP A 114 3.59 17.36 -0.44
CA ASP A 114 3.96 18.68 0.07
C ASP A 114 4.12 18.69 1.59
N SER A 115 3.38 17.82 2.28
CA SER A 115 3.55 17.53 3.70
C SER A 115 3.12 16.10 3.97
N THR A 116 3.75 15.42 4.92
CA THR A 116 3.30 14.12 5.42
C THR A 116 3.61 13.97 6.90
N LYS A 117 2.72 13.30 7.64
CA LYS A 117 2.95 12.92 9.03
C LYS A 117 3.69 11.60 9.16
N LEU A 118 3.98 10.94 8.05
CA LEU A 118 4.66 9.65 8.04
C LEU A 118 6.07 9.78 8.63
N LYS A 119 6.26 9.15 9.80
CA LYS A 119 7.54 9.07 10.52
C LYS A 119 8.27 7.76 10.22
N SER A 120 7.52 6.72 9.86
CA SER A 120 8.07 5.39 9.63
C SER A 120 7.41 4.70 8.45
N LEU A 121 8.24 4.18 7.54
CA LEU A 121 7.85 3.38 6.40
C LEU A 121 8.62 2.05 6.46
N GLY A 122 7.95 0.99 6.89
CA GLY A 122 8.54 -0.35 7.02
C GLY A 122 8.60 -1.07 5.68
N LEU A 123 9.81 -1.29 5.15
CA LEU A 123 10.07 -1.92 3.84
C LEU A 123 11.14 -3.02 3.98
N GLN A 124 10.84 -4.10 4.70
CA GLN A 124 11.71 -5.27 4.72
C GLN A 124 11.24 -6.30 3.69
N ALA A 125 12.16 -6.86 2.89
CA ALA A 125 11.84 -7.96 1.98
C ALA A 125 11.43 -9.22 2.75
N THR A 126 10.54 -10.03 2.16
CA THR A 126 10.27 -11.39 2.64
C THR A 126 11.56 -12.20 2.54
N LYS A 127 12.09 -12.70 3.66
CA LYS A 127 13.15 -13.71 3.63
C LYS A 127 12.52 -14.98 3.06
N TYR A 128 12.90 -15.36 1.84
CA TYR A 128 12.58 -16.68 1.32
C TYR A 128 13.24 -17.70 2.26
N ILE A 129 12.41 -18.48 2.97
CA ILE A 129 12.81 -19.71 3.65
C ILE A 129 12.31 -20.86 2.78
#